data_AF-G4YZM7-F1
#
_entry.id   AF-G4YZM7-F1
#
_cell.length_a   1.000
_cell.length_b   1.000
_cell.length_c   1.000
_cell.angle_alpha   90.00
_cell.angle_beta   90.00
_cell.angle_gamma   90.00
#
_symmetry.space_group_name_H-M   'P 1'
#
loop_
_entity.id
_entity.type
_entity.pdbx_description
1 polymer ?
#
loop_
_entity_poly.entity_id
_entity_poly.type
_entity_poly.pdbx_seq_one_letter_code
_entity_poly.pdbx_strand_id
1 'polypeptide(L)'
;YPMLYSGDYGPADEVLDKAESPLELFFFFMPRRLWLKIASESNRYYDQHLNERVDRMYEKKVAQDADVTRDSVLLAETKQHKKIKAKDVHHCIGLLIARMLCPHKHRFADHWAKEGVGAVPKGTFGRYMSKARFGRIMQNLHFTDN
;
A
#
# COMPACT_ATOMS: atom_id res chain seq x y z
N TYR A 1 28.01 -25.67 11.22
CA TYR A 1 26.89 -26.56 11.56
C TYR A 1 26.70 -27.59 10.44
N PRO A 2 27.38 -28.75 10.49
CA PRO A 2 27.00 -29.89 9.66
C PRO A 2 25.76 -30.57 10.29
N MET A 3 24.85 -31.13 9.48
CA MET A 3 23.54 -31.74 9.83
C MET A 3 22.28 -30.84 9.69
N LEU A 4 22.29 -29.79 8.87
CA LEU A 4 21.04 -29.18 8.40
C LEU A 4 20.49 -30.00 7.23
N TYR A 5 19.68 -31.04 7.52
CA TYR A 5 18.85 -31.79 6.57
C TYR A 5 19.59 -32.54 5.43
N SER A 6 19.52 -33.88 5.45
CA SER A 6 20.11 -34.78 4.44
C SER A 6 19.09 -35.36 3.45
N GLY A 7 17.87 -34.81 3.41
CA GLY A 7 16.84 -35.24 2.48
C GLY A 7 16.87 -34.46 1.16
N ASP A 8 15.99 -34.84 0.24
CA ASP A 8 15.83 -34.14 -1.03
C ASP A 8 15.40 -32.68 -0.79
N TYR A 9 16.06 -31.77 -1.49
CA TYR A 9 15.87 -30.34 -1.41
C TYR A 9 15.47 -29.79 -2.77
N GLY A 10 14.56 -28.81 -2.77
CA GLY A 10 14.08 -28.19 -4.00
C GLY A 10 12.65 -27.70 -3.86
N PRO A 11 12.14 -26.96 -4.87
CA PRO A 11 10.73 -26.61 -4.93
C PRO A 11 9.87 -27.88 -5.07
N ALA A 12 8.71 -27.91 -4.42
CA ALA A 12 7.72 -28.96 -4.64
C ALA A 12 7.18 -28.90 -6.08
N ASP A 13 6.70 -30.04 -6.61
CA ASP A 13 6.15 -30.13 -7.97
C ASP A 13 5.08 -29.06 -8.25
N GLU A 14 4.22 -28.78 -7.27
CA GLU A 14 3.19 -27.74 -7.38
C GLU A 14 3.74 -26.31 -7.61
N VAL A 15 4.96 -26.05 -7.15
CA VAL A 15 5.68 -24.78 -7.36
C VAL A 15 6.34 -24.78 -8.73
N LEU A 16 6.92 -25.91 -9.13
CA LEU A 16 7.55 -26.08 -10.46
C LEU A 16 6.54 -25.87 -11.58
N ASP A 17 5.31 -26.38 -11.42
CA ASP A 17 4.19 -26.19 -12.36
C ASP A 17 3.87 -24.70 -12.62
N LYS A 18 4.23 -23.81 -11.70
CA LYS A 18 3.95 -22.36 -11.76
C LYS A 18 5.19 -21.52 -12.01
N ALA A 19 6.37 -22.15 -12.15
CA ALA A 19 7.65 -21.44 -12.18
C ALA A 19 7.84 -20.57 -13.43
N GLU A 20 7.24 -20.98 -14.55
CA GLU A 20 7.32 -20.25 -15.83
C GLU A 20 6.51 -18.94 -15.86
N SER A 21 5.65 -18.72 -14.87
CA SER A 21 4.84 -17.51 -14.74
C SER A 21 5.12 -16.80 -13.40
N PRO A 22 5.91 -15.70 -13.41
CA PRO A 22 6.18 -14.93 -12.19
C PRO A 22 4.92 -14.48 -11.45
N LEU A 23 3.83 -14.25 -12.18
CA LEU A 23 2.55 -13.86 -11.60
C LEU A 23 1.82 -15.04 -10.95
N GLU A 24 1.87 -16.24 -11.54
CA GLU A 24 1.31 -17.44 -10.93
C GLU A 24 2.10 -17.85 -9.69
N LEU A 25 3.43 -17.78 -9.75
CA LEU A 25 4.29 -18.01 -8.60
C LEU A 25 4.01 -16.99 -7.48
N PHE A 26 3.81 -15.71 -7.83
CA PHE A 26 3.39 -14.69 -6.87
C PHE A 26 2.06 -15.06 -6.19
N PHE A 27 1.06 -15.50 -6.97
CA PHE A 27 -0.26 -15.87 -6.41
C PHE A 27 -0.27 -17.23 -5.71
N PHE A 28 0.72 -18.09 -5.96
CA PHE A 28 0.93 -19.31 -5.19
C PHE A 28 1.29 -18.98 -3.74
N PHE A 29 2.28 -18.11 -3.54
CA PHE A 29 2.70 -17.69 -2.19
C PHE A 29 1.77 -16.66 -1.55
N MET A 30 1.12 -15.82 -2.36
CA MET A 30 0.20 -14.79 -1.89
C MET A 30 -1.17 -14.94 -2.54
N PRO A 31 -2.02 -15.85 -2.05
CA PRO A 31 -3.29 -16.20 -2.67
C PRO A 31 -4.25 -15.01 -2.79
N ARG A 32 -5.13 -15.03 -3.80
CA ARG A 32 -6.14 -13.97 -4.02
C ARG A 32 -6.99 -13.66 -2.77
N ARG A 33 -7.31 -14.67 -1.97
CA ARG A 33 -8.07 -14.53 -0.72
C ARG A 33 -7.34 -13.65 0.31
N LEU A 34 -6.01 -13.72 0.39
CA LEU A 34 -5.20 -12.89 1.27
C LEU A 34 -5.44 -11.40 0.97
N TRP A 35 -5.37 -11.01 -0.30
CA TRP A 35 -5.53 -9.61 -0.72
C TRP A 35 -6.95 -9.07 -0.51
N LEU A 36 -7.96 -9.94 -0.66
CA LEU A 36 -9.35 -9.60 -0.32
C LEU A 36 -9.50 -9.36 1.18
N LYS A 37 -8.90 -10.23 2.02
CA LYS A 37 -8.88 -10.06 3.47
C LYS A 37 -8.17 -8.75 3.86
N ILE A 38 -6.96 -8.51 3.37
CA ILE A 38 -6.21 -7.27 3.64
C ILE A 38 -7.03 -6.04 3.27
N ALA A 39 -7.66 -6.02 2.09
CA ALA A 39 -8.51 -4.90 1.71
C ALA A 39 -9.71 -4.73 2.67
N SER A 40 -10.34 -5.82 3.11
CA SER A 40 -11.42 -5.79 4.09
C SER A 40 -10.95 -5.22 5.44
N GLU A 41 -9.86 -5.77 5.99
CA GLU A 41 -9.30 -5.33 7.27
C GLU A 41 -8.80 -3.89 7.22
N SER A 42 -8.22 -3.46 6.10
CA SER A 42 -7.82 -2.06 5.91
C SER A 42 -8.99 -1.07 5.95
N ASN A 43 -10.13 -1.42 5.36
CA ASN A 43 -11.31 -0.57 5.43
C ASN A 43 -11.91 -0.60 6.84
N ARG A 44 -11.98 -1.79 7.47
CA ARG A 44 -12.46 -1.95 8.84
C ARG A 44 -11.66 -1.08 9.81
N TYR A 45 -10.33 -1.13 9.72
CA TYR A 45 -9.45 -0.30 10.52
C TYR A 45 -9.72 1.20 10.32
N TYR A 46 -9.90 1.63 9.06
CA TYR A 46 -10.24 3.03 8.76
C TYR A 46 -11.54 3.44 9.46
N ASP A 47 -12.58 2.62 9.37
CA ASP A 47 -13.89 2.91 9.95
C ASP A 47 -13.83 2.93 11.49
N GLN A 48 -13.14 1.95 12.11
CA GLN A 48 -12.95 1.88 13.56
C GLN A 48 -12.23 3.12 14.13
N HIS A 49 -11.23 3.65 13.41
CA HIS A 49 -10.39 4.75 13.89
C HIS A 49 -10.78 6.11 13.30
N LEU A 50 -11.91 6.20 12.58
CA LEU A 50 -12.32 7.43 11.91
C LEU A 50 -12.56 8.57 12.90
N ASN A 51 -13.28 8.30 13.99
CA ASN A 51 -13.60 9.32 14.99
C ASN A 51 -12.33 9.88 15.65
N GLU A 52 -11.46 9.02 16.17
CA GLU A 52 -10.20 9.44 16.79
C GLU A 52 -9.27 10.19 15.82
N ARG A 53 -9.31 9.82 14.54
CA ARG A 53 -8.56 10.56 13.51
C ARG A 53 -9.15 11.94 13.29
N VAL A 54 -10.48 12.05 13.21
CA VAL A 54 -11.18 13.32 13.05
C VAL A 54 -10.94 14.23 14.25
N ASP A 55 -10.96 13.70 15.48
CA ASP A 55 -10.69 14.47 16.70
C ASP A 55 -9.29 15.09 16.65
N ARG A 56 -8.26 14.28 16.36
CA ARG A 56 -6.89 14.77 16.19
C ARG A 56 -6.74 15.80 15.06
N MET A 57 -7.45 15.61 13.95
CA MET A 57 -7.44 16.55 12.84
C MET A 57 -8.14 17.87 13.20
N TYR A 58 -9.23 17.80 13.96
CA TYR A 58 -9.99 18.94 14.44
C TYR A 58 -9.17 19.77 15.44
N GLU A 59 -8.61 19.13 16.47
CA GLU A 59 -7.72 19.78 17.45
C GLU A 59 -6.56 20.52 16.79
N LYS A 60 -5.97 19.92 15.75
CA LYS A 60 -4.89 20.57 15.00
C LYS A 60 -5.36 21.76 14.17
N LYS A 61 -6.57 21.71 13.63
CA LYS A 61 -7.11 22.79 12.78
C LYS A 61 -7.70 23.94 13.58
N VAL A 62 -8.32 23.69 14.72
CA VAL A 62 -8.91 24.76 15.56
C VAL A 62 -7.82 25.71 16.09
N ALA A 63 -6.60 25.21 16.27
CA ALA A 63 -5.44 26.04 16.61
C ALA A 63 -5.02 27.02 15.49
N GLN A 64 -5.51 26.82 14.26
CA GLN A 64 -5.20 27.64 13.08
C GLN A 64 -6.41 28.43 12.58
N ASP A 65 -7.61 27.90 12.79
CA ASP A 65 -8.88 28.44 12.32
C ASP A 65 -9.99 28.11 13.33
N ALA A 66 -10.44 29.11 14.08
CA ALA A 66 -11.41 28.95 15.15
C ALA A 66 -12.83 28.62 14.65
N ASP A 67 -13.14 28.88 13.37
CA ASP A 67 -14.46 28.64 12.78
C ASP A 67 -14.61 27.21 12.25
N VAL A 68 -13.52 26.43 12.21
CA VAL A 68 -13.57 25.04 11.76
C VAL A 68 -14.45 24.24 12.72
N THR A 69 -15.36 23.43 12.18
CA THR A 69 -16.18 22.51 13.00
C THR A 69 -15.70 21.08 12.83
N ARG A 70 -15.88 20.25 13.86
CA ARG A 70 -15.57 18.82 13.79
C ARG A 70 -16.29 18.13 12.62
N ASP A 71 -17.55 18.48 12.37
CA ASP A 71 -18.35 17.91 11.28
C ASP A 71 -17.80 18.27 9.90
N SER A 72 -17.28 19.49 9.72
CA SER A 72 -16.61 19.88 8.48
C SER A 72 -15.35 19.04 8.23
N VAL A 73 -14.62 18.69 9.28
CA VAL A 73 -13.42 17.83 9.23
C VAL A 73 -13.81 16.39 8.90
N LEU A 74 -14.85 15.85 9.56
CA LEU A 74 -15.39 14.51 9.27
C LEU A 74 -15.85 14.40 7.81
N LEU A 75 -16.59 15.39 7.32
CA LEU A 75 -17.07 15.42 5.94
C LEU A 75 -15.90 15.45 4.95
N ALA A 76 -14.87 16.25 5.23
CA ALA A 76 -13.67 16.30 4.40
C ALA A 76 -12.91 14.96 4.40
N GLU A 77 -12.70 14.36 5.56
CA GLU A 77 -11.96 13.11 5.74
C GLU A 77 -12.66 11.91 5.07
N THR A 78 -13.98 11.82 5.21
CA THR A 78 -14.80 10.79 4.56
C THR A 78 -14.87 10.98 3.05
N LYS A 79 -15.00 12.22 2.56
CA LYS A 79 -14.96 12.53 1.12
C LYS A 79 -13.62 12.18 0.48
N GLN A 80 -12.52 12.33 1.21
CA GLN A 80 -11.18 11.96 0.73
C GLN A 80 -10.92 10.44 0.78
N HIS A 81 -11.54 9.72 1.71
CA HIS A 81 -11.40 8.27 1.77
C HIS A 81 -12.20 7.58 0.67
N LYS A 82 -11.51 6.82 -0.18
CA LYS A 82 -12.15 5.88 -1.10
C LYS A 82 -11.91 4.46 -0.60
N LYS A 83 -12.96 3.64 -0.55
CA LYS A 83 -12.87 2.21 -0.20
C LYS A 83 -11.66 1.57 -0.88
N ILE A 84 -10.80 0.96 -0.08
CA ILE A 84 -9.61 0.24 -0.55
C ILE A 84 -10.07 -1.09 -1.15
N LYS A 85 -9.70 -1.34 -2.41
CA LYS A 85 -9.97 -2.61 -3.08
C LYS A 85 -8.70 -3.46 -3.10
N ALA A 86 -8.83 -4.78 -3.23
CA ALA A 86 -7.68 -5.68 -3.37
C ALA A 86 -6.74 -5.23 -4.50
N LYS A 87 -7.28 -4.79 -5.65
CA LYS A 87 -6.47 -4.25 -6.75
C LYS A 87 -5.62 -3.04 -6.35
N ASP A 88 -6.10 -2.21 -5.43
CA ASP A 88 -5.34 -1.04 -4.96
C ASP A 88 -4.12 -1.50 -4.15
N VAL A 89 -4.30 -2.54 -3.32
CA VAL A 89 -3.19 -3.18 -2.58
C VAL A 89 -2.17 -3.81 -3.55
N HIS A 90 -2.63 -4.51 -4.60
CA HIS A 90 -1.73 -5.06 -5.62
C HIS A 90 -0.88 -3.99 -6.30
N HIS A 91 -1.47 -2.84 -6.64
CA HIS A 91 -0.70 -1.72 -7.20
C HIS A 91 0.33 -1.21 -6.20
N CYS A 92 -0.01 -1.06 -4.91
CA CYS A 92 0.96 -0.66 -3.89
C CYS A 92 2.15 -1.64 -3.82
N ILE A 93 1.88 -2.94 -3.78
CA ILE A 93 2.91 -3.99 -3.76
C ILE A 93 3.74 -3.96 -5.06
N GLY A 94 3.10 -3.83 -6.22
CA GLY A 94 3.78 -3.71 -7.50
C GLY A 94 4.72 -2.50 -7.56
N LEU A 95 4.32 -1.35 -7.00
CA LEU A 95 5.18 -0.16 -6.91
C LEU A 95 6.37 -0.37 -5.95
N LEU A 96 6.17 -1.10 -4.84
CA LEU A 96 7.26 -1.47 -3.94
C LEU A 96 8.25 -2.43 -4.61
N ILE A 97 7.77 -3.44 -5.33
CA ILE A 97 8.60 -4.37 -6.11
C ILE A 97 9.39 -3.61 -7.19
N ALA A 98 8.72 -2.72 -7.94
CA ALA A 98 9.38 -1.88 -8.94
C ALA A 98 10.49 -1.02 -8.32
N ARG A 99 10.29 -0.49 -7.10
CA ARG A 99 11.32 0.25 -6.36
C ARG A 99 12.50 -0.63 -5.93
N MET A 100 12.25 -1.89 -5.59
CA MET A 100 13.31 -2.83 -5.22
C MET A 100 14.16 -3.21 -6.43
N LEU A 101 13.53 -3.43 -7.60
CA LEU A 101 14.21 -3.80 -8.84
C LEU A 101 14.94 -2.61 -9.50
N CYS A 102 14.38 -1.41 -9.39
CA CYS A 102 14.96 -0.18 -9.94
C CYS A 102 15.23 0.82 -8.80
N PRO A 103 16.30 0.61 -8.01
CA PRO A 103 16.61 1.51 -6.91
C PRO A 103 17.01 2.88 -7.46
N HIS A 104 16.14 3.87 -7.32
CA HIS A 104 16.57 5.26 -7.45
C HIS A 104 17.48 5.62 -6.26
N LYS A 105 18.57 6.35 -6.55
CA LYS A 105 19.49 6.89 -5.54
C LYS A 105 18.81 7.89 -4.59
N HIS A 106 17.61 8.36 -4.94
CA HIS A 106 16.85 9.35 -4.18
C HIS A 106 15.62 8.75 -3.48
N ARG A 107 14.72 9.61 -2.98
CA ARG A 107 13.62 9.26 -2.08
C ARG A 107 12.56 8.48 -2.85
N PHE A 108 11.85 7.59 -2.15
CA PHE A 108 10.74 6.83 -2.75
C PHE A 108 9.66 7.73 -3.41
N ALA A 109 9.45 8.92 -2.85
CA ALA A 109 8.53 9.91 -3.40
C ALA A 109 8.90 10.41 -4.80
N ASP A 110 10.17 10.34 -5.19
CA ASP A 110 10.66 10.91 -6.45
C ASP A 110 10.18 10.10 -7.66
N HIS A 111 9.75 8.85 -7.46
CA HIS A 111 9.05 8.07 -8.49
C HIS A 111 7.70 8.67 -8.91
N TRP A 112 7.16 9.64 -8.16
CA TRP A 112 5.99 10.43 -8.54
C TRP A 112 6.32 11.83 -9.08
N ALA A 113 7.60 12.17 -9.28
CA ALA A 113 7.99 13.43 -9.89
C ALA A 113 7.35 13.55 -11.27
N LYS A 114 6.67 14.68 -11.52
CA LYS A 114 6.00 14.93 -12.82
C LYS A 114 6.98 15.39 -13.89
N GLU A 115 8.11 15.93 -13.46
CA GLU A 115 9.15 16.53 -14.31
C GLU A 115 10.50 15.86 -14.03
N GLY A 116 11.38 15.89 -15.03
CA GLY A 116 12.77 15.51 -14.86
C GLY A 116 13.59 16.70 -14.36
N VAL A 117 14.72 16.43 -13.71
CA VAL A 117 15.66 17.46 -13.24
C VAL A 117 17.05 17.12 -13.77
N GLY A 118 17.58 17.96 -14.66
CA GLY A 118 18.85 17.70 -15.35
C GLY A 118 18.81 16.38 -16.11
N ALA A 119 19.74 15.47 -15.80
CA ALA A 119 19.81 14.13 -16.41
C ALA A 119 18.85 13.10 -15.77
N VAL A 120 18.09 13.45 -14.73
CA VAL A 120 17.16 12.54 -14.06
C VAL A 120 15.79 12.59 -14.74
N PRO A 121 15.27 11.46 -15.27
CA PRO A 121 13.96 11.44 -15.92
C PRO A 121 12.81 11.60 -14.90
N LYS A 122 11.65 12.02 -15.40
CA LYS A 122 10.42 12.08 -14.59
C LYS A 122 10.02 10.70 -14.08
N GLY A 123 9.35 10.68 -12.94
CA GLY A 123 8.83 9.47 -12.31
C GLY A 123 7.71 8.81 -13.12
N THR A 124 7.56 7.48 -12.95
CA THR A 124 6.56 6.68 -13.66
C THR A 124 5.38 6.25 -12.78
N PHE A 125 5.49 6.34 -11.45
CA PHE A 125 4.49 5.75 -10.54
C PHE A 125 3.14 6.44 -10.64
N GLY A 126 3.13 7.75 -10.96
CA GLY A 126 1.92 8.52 -11.16
C GLY A 126 0.99 7.97 -12.26
N ARG A 127 1.51 7.15 -13.18
CA ARG A 127 0.70 6.47 -14.22
C ARG A 127 -0.16 5.34 -13.65
N TYR A 128 0.28 4.71 -12.56
CA TYR A 128 -0.40 3.58 -11.94
C TYR A 128 -1.22 3.98 -10.72
N MET A 129 -0.70 4.90 -9.90
CA MET A 129 -1.38 5.38 -8.71
C MET A 129 -0.84 6.75 -8.30
N SER A 130 -1.69 7.64 -7.79
CA SER A 130 -1.21 8.91 -7.23
C SER A 130 -0.50 8.69 -5.88
N LYS A 131 0.50 9.54 -5.58
CA LYS A 131 1.21 9.51 -4.29
C LYS A 131 0.26 9.63 -3.09
N ALA A 132 -0.76 10.47 -3.21
CA ALA A 132 -1.79 10.65 -2.18
C ALA A 132 -2.60 9.36 -1.96
N ARG A 133 -3.02 8.67 -3.04
CA ARG A 133 -3.74 7.39 -2.92
C ARG A 133 -2.85 6.31 -2.32
N PHE A 134 -1.59 6.21 -2.74
CA PHE A 134 -0.62 5.27 -2.18
C PHE A 134 -0.45 5.50 -0.67
N GLY A 135 -0.17 6.74 -0.26
CA GLY A 135 -0.01 7.10 1.15
C GLY A 135 -1.27 6.78 1.96
N ARG A 136 -2.45 7.04 1.41
CA ARG A 136 -3.73 6.73 2.06
C ARG A 136 -3.94 5.23 2.26
N ILE A 137 -3.59 4.40 1.29
CA ILE A 137 -3.68 2.94 1.42
C ILE A 137 -2.68 2.45 2.47
N MET A 138 -1.41 2.87 2.38
CA MET A 138 -0.37 2.45 3.32
C MET A 138 -0.69 2.85 4.77
N GLN A 139 -1.27 4.04 4.99
CA GLN A 139 -1.68 4.50 6.32
C GLN A 139 -2.76 3.62 6.96
N ASN A 140 -3.60 2.96 6.15
CA ASN A 140 -4.69 2.12 6.62
C ASN A 140 -4.44 0.64 6.32
N LEU A 141 -3.22 0.24 5.91
CA LEU A 141 -2.91 -1.14 5.55
C LEU A 141 -2.96 -2.04 6.80
N HIS A 142 -3.90 -3.00 6.84
CA HIS A 142 -4.11 -3.90 7.97
C HIS A 142 -4.34 -5.32 7.47
N PHE A 143 -3.87 -6.30 8.24
CA PHE A 143 -3.89 -7.72 7.86
C PHE A 143 -4.90 -8.54 8.68
N THR A 144 -5.25 -8.03 9.87
CA THR A 144 -6.14 -8.65 10.86
C THR A 144 -7.00 -7.57 11.51
N ASP A 145 -8.10 -8.00 12.13
CA ASP A 145 -8.89 -7.16 13.04
C ASP A 145 -8.09 -6.94 14.33
N ASN A 146 -8.10 -5.71 14.85
CA ASN A 146 -7.41 -5.35 16.10
C ASN A 146 -8.35 -5.50 17.29
#